data_AF-A0A371BIK1-F1
#
_entry.id   AF-A0A371BIK1-F1
#
_cell.length_a   1.000
_cell.length_b   1.000
_cell.length_c   1.000
_cell.angle_alpha   90.00
_cell.angle_beta   90.00
_cell.angle_gamma   90.00
#
_symmetry.space_group_name_H-M   'P 1'
#
loop_
_entity.id
_entity.type
_entity.pdbx_description
1 polymer ?
#
loop_
_entity_poly.entity_id
_entity_poly.type
_entity_poly.pdbx_seq_one_letter_code
_entity_poly.pdbx_strand_id
1 'polypeptide(L)' 'MARSKTSAVDALKRLQAQRSELDARETKLRTDAANELGRVLLECGAETIEPAKLRLLMKQTAALGIDAALAKVGKA' A
#
# COMPACT_ATOMS: atom_id res chain seq x y z
N MET A 1 -17.53 31.78 -35.29
CA MET A 1 -17.15 30.50 -34.66
C MET A 1 -16.68 30.78 -33.23
N ALA A 2 -17.60 31.04 -32.31
CA ALA A 2 -17.29 31.38 -30.93
C ALA A 2 -18.03 30.40 -30.00
N ARG A 3 -17.30 29.88 -29.00
CA ARG A 3 -17.73 28.93 -27.97
C ARG A 3 -17.87 27.48 -28.44
N SER A 4 -16.75 26.78 -28.53
CA SER A 4 -16.72 25.41 -28.05
C SER A 4 -15.40 25.21 -27.31
N LYS A 5 -15.45 24.46 -26.20
CA LYS A 5 -14.31 23.93 -25.44
C LYS A 5 -13.72 24.91 -24.42
N THR A 6 -13.87 24.56 -23.14
CA THR A 6 -12.86 24.83 -22.10
C THR A 6 -11.48 24.74 -22.74
N SER A 7 -10.64 25.77 -22.60
CA SER A 7 -9.37 25.81 -23.36
C SER A 7 -8.55 24.57 -23.03
N ALA A 8 -7.82 24.03 -24.01
CA ALA A 8 -6.96 22.85 -23.76
C ALA A 8 -5.99 23.08 -22.59
N VAL A 9 -5.62 24.34 -22.35
CA VAL A 9 -4.81 24.79 -21.20
C VAL A 9 -5.55 24.60 -19.88
N ASP A 10 -6.83 24.96 -19.80
CA ASP A 10 -7.63 24.78 -18.59
C ASP A 10 -7.89 23.30 -18.29
N ALA A 11 -8.08 22.49 -19.33
CA ALA A 11 -8.17 21.04 -19.19
C ALA A 11 -6.88 20.44 -18.64
N LEU A 12 -5.71 20.88 -19.14
CA LEU A 12 -4.41 20.45 -18.65
C LEU A 12 -4.18 20.84 -17.18
N LYS A 13 -4.53 22.07 -16.79
CA LYS A 13 -4.43 22.53 -15.40
C LYS A 13 -5.28 21.67 -14.45
N ARG A 14 -6.50 21.33 -14.84
CA ARG A 14 -7.37 20.44 -14.06
C ARG A 14 -6.77 19.04 -13.91
N LEU A 15 -6.22 18.49 -14.98
CA LEU A 15 -5.57 17.18 -14.94
C LEU A 15 -4.36 17.16 -13.99
N GLN A 16 -3.55 18.22 -14.01
CA GLN A 16 -2.42 18.37 -13.08
C GLN A 16 -2.88 18.42 -11.61
N ALA A 17 -3.93 19.19 -11.32
CA ALA A 17 -4.51 19.25 -9.98
C ALA A 17 -5.04 17.88 -9.52
N GLN A 18 -5.77 17.17 -10.39
CA GLN A 18 -6.27 15.82 -10.09
C GLN A 18 -5.12 14.83 -9.82
N ARG A 19 -4.03 14.91 -10.57
CA ARG A 19 -2.87 14.06 -10.33
C ARG A 19 -2.24 14.33 -8.96
N SER A 20 -2.06 15.61 -8.61
CA SER A 20 -1.53 15.96 -7.29
C SER A 20 -2.41 15.48 -6.14
N GLU A 21 -3.74 15.49 -6.31
CA GLU A 21 -4.69 14.97 -5.33
C GLU A 21 -4.62 13.44 -5.22
N LEU A 22 -4.46 12.74 -6.34
CA LEU A 22 -4.27 11.28 -6.35
C LEU A 22 -2.97 10.87 -5.68
N ASP A 23 -1.85 11.56 -5.95
CA ASP A 23 -0.56 11.27 -5.33
C ASP A 23 -0.63 11.43 -3.79
N ALA A 24 -1.33 12.47 -3.31
CA ALA A 24 -1.58 12.68 -1.88
C ALA A 24 -2.45 11.57 -1.27
N ARG A 25 -3.51 11.16 -1.97
CA ARG A 25 -4.38 10.06 -1.55
C ARG A 25 -3.65 8.73 -1.50
N GLU A 26 -2.83 8.43 -2.50
CA GLU A 26 -2.02 7.21 -2.54
C GLU A 26 -1.06 7.17 -1.34
N THR A 27 -0.37 8.27 -1.06
CA THR A 27 0.54 8.37 0.08
C THR A 27 -0.20 8.11 1.40
N LYS A 28 -1.39 8.68 1.56
CA LYS A 28 -2.24 8.44 2.72
C LYS A 28 -2.65 6.96 2.82
N LEU A 29 -3.18 6.38 1.75
CA LEU A 29 -3.62 4.99 1.71
C LEU A 29 -2.49 4.00 2.01
N ARG A 30 -1.27 4.27 1.49
CA ARG A 30 -0.09 3.46 1.81
C ARG A 30 0.27 3.54 3.30
N THR A 31 0.15 4.72 3.90
CA THR A 31 0.40 4.92 5.34
C THR A 31 -0.66 4.20 6.18
N ASP A 32 -1.92 4.35 5.82
CA ASP A 32 -3.05 3.71 6.50
C ASP A 32 -2.92 2.17 6.42
N ALA A 33 -2.61 1.62 5.24
CA ALA A 33 -2.37 0.19 5.07
C ALA A 33 -1.18 -0.31 5.90
N ALA A 34 -0.08 0.45 5.98
CA ALA A 34 1.06 0.08 6.82
C ALA A 34 0.69 0.06 8.32
N ASN A 35 -0.14 1.00 8.77
CA ASN A 35 -0.64 1.05 10.15
C ASN A 35 -1.57 -0.13 10.44
N GLU A 36 -2.50 -0.45 9.54
CA GLU A 36 -3.40 -1.61 9.68
C GLU A 36 -2.61 -2.92 9.75
N LEU A 37 -1.65 -3.11 8.84
CA LEU A 37 -0.78 -4.30 8.86
C LEU A 37 0.05 -4.38 10.14
N GLY A 38 0.60 -3.26 10.61
CA GLY A 38 1.32 -3.18 11.88
C GLY A 38 0.46 -3.59 13.07
N ARG A 39 -0.80 -3.14 13.09
CA ARG A 39 -1.77 -3.51 14.12
C ARG A 39 -2.08 -5.01 14.08
N VAL A 40 -2.33 -5.58 12.91
CA VAL A 40 -2.59 -7.03 12.75
C VAL A 40 -1.39 -7.84 13.25
N LEU A 41 -0.16 -7.41 12.95
CA LEU A 41 1.05 -8.08 13.45
C LEU A 41 1.09 -8.09 14.98
N LEU A 42 0.79 -6.96 15.63
CA LEU A 42 0.72 -6.89 17.10
C LEU A 42 -0.42 -7.75 17.67
N GLU A 43 -1.59 -7.77 17.04
CA GLU A 43 -2.71 -8.62 17.47
C GLU A 43 -2.38 -10.13 17.35
N CYS A 44 -1.52 -10.51 16.41
CA CYS A 44 -1.00 -11.87 16.29
C CYS A 44 0.16 -12.20 17.25
N GLY A 45 0.53 -11.29 18.16
CA GLY A 45 1.62 -11.50 19.10
C GLY A 45 3.01 -11.41 18.46
N ALA A 46 3.15 -10.74 17.31
CA ALA A 46 4.44 -10.64 16.62
C ALA A 46 5.51 -9.90 17.46
N GLU A 47 5.11 -9.12 18.45
CA GLU A 47 6.00 -8.51 19.45
C GLU A 47 6.77 -9.55 20.29
N THR A 48 6.28 -10.78 20.37
CA THR A 48 6.97 -11.90 21.02
C THR A 48 8.03 -12.54 20.12
N ILE A 49 8.02 -12.22 18.81
CA ILE A 49 9.00 -12.68 17.84
C ILE A 49 10.19 -11.72 17.87
N GLU A 50 11.40 -12.29 17.99
CA GLU A 50 12.63 -11.53 17.88
C GLU A 50 12.67 -10.69 16.58
N PRO A 51 12.98 -9.37 16.62
CA PRO A 51 12.82 -8.47 15.46
C PRO A 51 13.55 -8.93 14.19
N ALA A 52 14.72 -9.56 14.35
CA ALA A 52 15.49 -10.11 13.23
C ALA A 52 14.75 -11.27 12.54
N LYS A 53 14.11 -12.15 13.32
CA LYS A 53 13.32 -13.27 12.82
C LYS A 53 12.02 -12.79 12.17
N LEU A 54 11.36 -11.81 12.76
CA LEU A 54 10.17 -11.19 12.15
C LEU A 54 10.50 -10.55 10.79
N ARG A 55 11.60 -9.79 10.70
CA ARG A 55 12.07 -9.22 9.42
C ARG A 55 12.38 -10.30 8.39
N LEU A 56 13.05 -11.38 8.79
CA LEU A 56 13.36 -12.48 7.90
C LEU A 56 12.07 -13.15 7.38
N LEU A 57 11.13 -13.42 8.26
CA LEU A 57 9.83 -14.03 7.93
C LEU A 57 9.06 -13.14 6.94
N MET A 58 8.98 -11.83 7.19
CA MET A 58 8.34 -10.87 6.27
C MET A 58 9.02 -10.86 4.89
N LYS A 59 10.35 -10.88 4.83
CA LYS A 59 11.09 -10.93 3.55
C LYS A 59 10.83 -12.24 2.80
N GLN A 60 10.82 -13.37 3.51
CA GLN A 60 10.55 -14.68 2.92
C GLN A 60 9.11 -14.78 2.40
N THR A 61 8.13 -14.28 3.16
CA THR A 61 6.73 -14.21 2.73
C THR A 61 6.55 -13.31 1.52
N ALA A 62 7.22 -12.15 1.48
CA ALA A 62 7.17 -11.26 0.32
C ALA A 62 7.77 -11.89 -0.94
N ALA A 63 8.82 -12.71 -0.80
CA ALA A 63 9.44 -13.42 -1.92
C ALA A 63 8.61 -14.62 -2.42
N LEU A 64 7.91 -15.33 -1.53
CA LEU A 64 7.09 -16.49 -1.88
C LEU A 64 5.67 -16.12 -2.33
N GLY A 65 5.15 -14.96 -1.88
CA GLY A 65 3.73 -14.66 -1.88
C GLY A 65 3.02 -15.22 -0.64
N ILE A 66 1.97 -14.51 -0.18
CA ILE A 66 1.27 -14.81 1.09
C ILE A 66 0.64 -16.21 1.07
N ASP A 67 -0.05 -16.59 -0.01
CA ASP A 67 -0.73 -17.88 -0.12
C ASP A 67 0.24 -19.08 -0.05
N ALA A 68 1.36 -18.97 -0.75
CA ALA A 68 2.39 -20.01 -0.75
C ALA A 68 3.13 -20.11 0.60
N ALA A 69 3.27 -18.98 1.31
CA ALA A 69 3.83 -18.98 2.66
C ALA A 69 2.86 -19.63 3.68
N LEU A 70 1.56 -19.32 3.61
CA LEU A 70 0.54 -19.90 4.49
C LEU A 70 0.44 -21.43 4.34
N ALA A 71 0.55 -21.95 3.12
CA ALA A 71 0.53 -23.39 2.85
C ALA A 71 1.67 -24.16 3.54
N LYS A 72 2.78 -23.49 3.90
CA LYS A 72 3.88 -24.10 4.66
C LYS A 72 3.63 -24.12 6.17
N VAL A 73 2.88 -23.14 6.68
CA VAL A 73 2.56 -23.04 8.11
C VAL A 73 1.40 -23.97 8.49
N GLY A 74 0.40 -24.12 7.62
CA GLY A 74 -0.75 -25.00 7.85
C GLY A 74 -0.49 -26.51 7.69
N LYS A 75 0.77 -26.92 7.49
CA LYS A 75 1.19 -28.33 7.41
C LYS A 75 1.90 -28.83 8.69
N ALA A 76 1.90 -28.04 9.76
CA ALA A 76 2.45 -28.39 11.06
C ALA A 76 1.35 -28.84 12.03
#